data_AF-A0A2L2LXY6-F1
#
_entry.id   AF-A0A2L2LXY6-F1
#
_cell.length_a   1.000
_cell.length_b   1.000
_cell.length_c   1.000
_cell.angle_alpha   90.00
_cell.angle_beta   90.00
_cell.angle_gamma   90.00
#
_symmetry.space_group_name_H-M   'P 1'
#
loop_
_entity.id
_entity.type
_entity.pdbx_description
1 polymer ?
#
loop_
_entity_poly.entity_id
_entity_poly.type
_entity_poly.pdbx_seq_one_letter_code
_entity_poly.pdbx_strand_id
1 'polypeptide(L)'
;MKIIGEDVIQLFKYQLFKYIASAGLMFIVAQTVQAETVETQVAVQDHVLIYDGPLSPEANARAAELLKQSDKIDTLKINSRGGEIGLGIDLGNLVYDHQLNVEVGQYCFSSCANYVFPAGKVKYLNLRSQLGWHGGSLQKMQFESAEMEQMYNEYIGPIRAKETAFFQKIKVQQSSTIAGQTPEYEKYQALYI
;
A
#
# COMPACT_ATOMS: atom_id res chain seq x y z
N MET A 1 5.11 -12.47 12.00
CA MET A 1 5.47 -12.52 10.58
C MET A 1 6.96 -12.24 10.48
N LYS A 2 7.78 -13.26 10.19
CA LYS A 2 9.23 -13.12 10.04
C LYS A 2 9.45 -12.51 8.65
N ILE A 3 9.86 -11.25 8.56
CA ILE A 3 10.05 -10.62 7.24
C ILE A 3 11.34 -11.16 6.64
N ILE A 4 11.19 -11.97 5.59
CA ILE A 4 12.26 -12.30 4.67
C ILE A 4 12.27 -11.18 3.62
N GLY A 5 13.05 -10.14 3.91
CA GLY A 5 13.93 -9.46 2.96
C GLY A 5 13.43 -8.80 1.66
N GLU A 6 12.16 -8.79 1.26
CA GLU A 6 11.82 -8.11 -0.02
C GLU A 6 12.09 -6.59 0.03
N ASP A 7 11.76 -5.91 1.13
CA ASP A 7 12.00 -4.47 1.31
C ASP A 7 13.49 -4.12 1.53
N VAL A 8 14.24 -5.05 2.13
CA VAL A 8 15.67 -4.87 2.44
C VAL A 8 16.53 -5.03 1.18
N ILE A 9 16.12 -5.88 0.23
CA ILE A 9 16.79 -6.06 -1.07
C ILE A 9 16.82 -4.76 -1.88
N GLN A 10 15.76 -3.94 -1.78
CA GLN A 10 15.66 -2.69 -2.54
C GLN A 10 16.63 -1.61 -2.02
N LEU A 11 16.86 -1.57 -0.70
CA LEU A 11 17.89 -0.75 -0.05
C LEU A 11 19.32 -1.21 -0.40
N PHE A 12 19.56 -2.52 -0.47
CA PHE A 12 20.88 -3.07 -0.85
C PHE A 12 21.28 -2.74 -2.30
N LYS A 13 20.33 -2.74 -3.23
CA LYS A 13 20.59 -2.41 -4.65
C LYS A 13 21.15 -1.00 -4.85
N TYR A 14 20.73 -0.04 -4.02
CA TYR A 14 21.13 1.37 -4.16
C TYR A 14 22.56 1.64 -3.66
N GLN A 15 23.07 0.84 -2.73
CA GLN A 15 24.41 1.03 -2.16
C GLN A 15 25.53 0.29 -2.91
N LEU A 16 25.21 -0.80 -3.61
CA LEU A 16 26.21 -1.59 -4.34
C LEU A 16 26.82 -0.84 -5.54
N PHE A 17 26.10 0.13 -6.12
CA PHE A 17 26.54 0.91 -7.27
C PHE A 17 27.70 1.89 -6.99
N LYS A 18 28.08 2.11 -5.73
CA LYS A 18 29.17 3.06 -5.38
C LYS A 18 30.56 2.45 -5.35
N TYR A 19 30.71 1.12 -5.37
CA TYR A 19 32.00 0.46 -5.11
C TYR A 19 32.67 -0.22 -6.30
N ILE A 20 32.10 -0.17 -7.51
CA ILE A 20 32.73 -0.74 -8.71
C ILE A 20 33.40 0.37 -9.51
N ALA A 21 34.50 0.90 -8.97
CA ALA A 21 35.39 1.81 -9.71
C ALA A 21 36.84 1.53 -9.32
N SER A 22 37.32 0.31 -9.54
CA SER A 22 38.76 0.06 -9.73
C SER A 22 39.03 -1.32 -10.32
N ALA A 23 39.80 -1.31 -11.40
CA ALA A 23 40.52 -2.41 -12.07
C ALA A 23 39.71 -3.45 -12.88
N GLY A 24 40.01 -3.50 -14.19
CA GLY A 24 39.90 -4.70 -15.01
C GLY A 24 38.82 -4.65 -16.08
N LEU A 25 39.24 -4.51 -17.34
CA LEU A 25 38.40 -4.55 -18.53
C LEU A 25 37.83 -5.97 -18.72
N MET A 26 36.61 -6.21 -18.23
CA MET A 26 35.78 -7.35 -18.60
C MET A 26 34.45 -6.78 -19.10
N PHE A 27 34.25 -6.76 -20.41
CA PHE A 27 32.93 -6.49 -21.01
C PHE A 27 32.05 -7.73 -20.77
N ILE A 28 31.62 -7.93 -19.53
CA ILE A 28 30.45 -8.73 -19.24
C ILE A 28 29.28 -7.84 -19.63
N VAL A 29 28.57 -8.19 -20.70
CA VAL A 29 27.25 -7.62 -20.97
C VAL A 29 26.37 -8.06 -19.80
N ALA A 30 26.31 -7.22 -18.76
CA ALA A 30 25.37 -7.39 -17.68
C ALA A 30 23.99 -7.16 -18.29
N GLN A 31 23.35 -8.24 -18.75
CA GLN A 31 21.93 -8.22 -19.03
C GLN A 31 21.25 -7.96 -17.69
N THR A 32 20.88 -6.71 -17.45
CA THR A 32 20.03 -6.35 -16.33
C THR A 32 18.71 -7.09 -16.53
N VAL A 33 18.49 -8.14 -15.75
CA VAL A 33 17.16 -8.72 -15.58
C VAL A 33 16.32 -7.63 -14.93
N GLN A 34 15.67 -6.80 -15.75
CA GLN A 34 14.64 -5.90 -15.28
C GLN A 34 13.51 -6.79 -14.79
N ALA A 35 13.23 -6.77 -13.49
CA ALA A 35 12.01 -7.36 -12.98
C ALA A 35 10.84 -6.65 -13.68
N GLU A 36 9.97 -7.40 -14.36
CA GLU A 36 8.71 -6.86 -14.86
C GLU A 36 7.91 -6.31 -13.67
N THR A 37 7.94 -5.00 -13.50
CA THR A 37 7.06 -4.32 -12.58
C THR A 37 5.67 -4.40 -13.19
N VAL A 38 4.76 -5.17 -12.58
CA VAL A 38 3.35 -5.17 -12.97
C VAL A 38 2.84 -3.74 -12.85
N GLU A 39 2.63 -3.10 -13.99
CA GLU A 39 2.15 -1.72 -14.05
C GLU A 39 0.68 -1.66 -13.65
N THR A 40 0.36 -0.75 -12.73
CA THR A 40 -1.01 -0.56 -12.25
C THR A 40 -1.83 0.19 -13.29
N GLN A 41 -2.94 -0.41 -13.71
CA GLN A 41 -3.84 0.18 -14.69
C GLN A 41 -4.76 1.19 -14.02
N VAL A 42 -4.77 2.42 -14.53
CA VAL A 42 -5.65 3.49 -14.06
C VAL A 42 -6.36 4.16 -15.24
N ALA A 43 -7.67 4.00 -15.30
CA ALA A 43 -8.51 4.47 -16.40
C ALA A 43 -9.89 4.90 -15.90
N VAL A 44 -10.65 5.62 -16.73
CA VAL A 44 -12.06 5.97 -16.44
C VAL A 44 -12.96 5.22 -17.40
N GLN A 45 -14.01 4.61 -16.86
CA GLN A 45 -15.12 4.03 -17.61
C GLN A 45 -16.41 4.69 -17.09
N ASP A 46 -17.04 5.50 -17.92
CA ASP A 46 -18.19 6.34 -17.56
C ASP A 46 -17.93 7.23 -16.33
N HIS A 47 -18.49 6.88 -15.19
CA HIS A 47 -18.37 7.58 -13.90
C HIS A 47 -17.47 6.85 -12.89
N VAL A 48 -16.79 5.79 -13.34
CA VAL A 48 -15.96 4.91 -12.51
C VAL A 48 -14.49 5.07 -12.85
N LEU A 49 -13.69 5.42 -11.85
CA LEU A 49 -12.24 5.32 -11.88
C LEU A 49 -11.83 3.88 -11.57
N ILE A 50 -11.21 3.22 -12.55
CA ILE A 50 -10.63 1.89 -12.41
C ILE A 50 -9.20 2.02 -11.88
N TYR A 51 -8.87 1.22 -10.86
CA TYR A 51 -7.52 1.09 -10.31
C TYR A 51 -7.19 -0.39 -10.10
N ASP A 52 -6.39 -0.98 -11.00
CA ASP A 52 -6.08 -2.42 -10.98
C ASP A 52 -4.56 -2.64 -10.90
N GLY A 53 -4.09 -3.08 -9.73
CA GLY A 53 -2.67 -3.30 -9.45
C GLY A 53 -2.23 -2.87 -8.05
N PRO A 54 -0.92 -3.01 -7.74
CA PRO A 54 -0.34 -2.49 -6.50
C PRO A 54 -0.45 -0.96 -6.41
N LEU A 55 -0.35 -0.42 -5.20
CA LEU A 55 -0.26 1.02 -5.03
C LEU A 55 1.10 1.52 -5.53
N SER A 56 1.10 2.54 -6.40
CA SER A 56 2.33 3.18 -6.90
C SER A 56 2.18 4.71 -6.97
N PRO A 57 3.30 5.46 -6.94
CA PRO A 57 3.28 6.90 -7.15
C PRO A 57 2.63 7.29 -8.49
N GLU A 58 2.96 6.58 -9.57
CA GLU A 58 2.49 6.84 -10.93
C GLU A 58 0.99 6.61 -11.05
N ALA A 59 0.49 5.52 -10.46
CA ALA A 59 -0.93 5.19 -10.46
C ALA A 59 -1.75 6.20 -9.64
N ASN A 60 -1.25 6.63 -8.48
CA ASN A 60 -1.90 7.68 -7.68
C ASN A 60 -1.90 9.03 -8.40
N ALA A 61 -0.80 9.38 -9.07
CA ALA A 61 -0.73 10.60 -9.88
C ALA A 61 -1.73 10.56 -11.04
N ARG A 62 -1.84 9.40 -11.72
CA ARG A 62 -2.82 9.20 -12.80
C ARG A 62 -4.25 9.30 -12.31
N ALA A 63 -4.56 8.71 -11.15
CA ALA A 63 -5.87 8.82 -10.51
C ALA A 63 -6.22 10.28 -10.20
N ALA A 64 -5.29 11.02 -9.58
CA ALA A 64 -5.48 12.43 -9.27
C ALA A 64 -5.71 13.28 -10.53
N GLU A 65 -4.97 13.02 -11.62
CA GLU A 65 -5.14 13.72 -12.89
C GLU A 65 -6.53 13.47 -13.50
N LEU A 66 -6.99 12.22 -13.52
CA LEU A 66 -8.31 11.86 -14.05
C LEU A 66 -9.45 12.50 -13.23
N LEU A 67 -9.32 12.52 -11.90
CA LEU A 67 -10.30 13.16 -11.01
C LEU A 67 -10.36 14.68 -11.20
N LYS A 68 -9.26 15.34 -11.58
CA LYS A 68 -9.26 16.77 -11.91
C LYS A 68 -9.94 17.07 -13.25
N GLN A 69 -9.95 16.11 -14.17
CA GLN A 69 -10.50 16.30 -15.52
C GLN A 69 -12.02 16.13 -15.57
N SER A 70 -12.65 15.51 -14.56
CA SER A 70 -14.08 15.23 -14.57
C SER A 70 -14.67 15.10 -13.17
N ASP A 71 -15.57 16.03 -12.83
CA ASP A 71 -16.39 15.97 -11.61
C ASP A 71 -17.52 14.91 -11.69
N LYS A 72 -17.66 14.21 -12.82
CA LYS A 72 -18.66 13.14 -12.98
C LYS A 72 -18.20 11.82 -12.38
N ILE A 73 -16.91 11.67 -12.07
CA ILE A 73 -16.37 10.45 -11.47
C ILE A 73 -16.82 10.41 -10.02
N ASP A 74 -17.61 9.41 -9.66
CA ASP A 74 -18.19 9.28 -8.32
C ASP A 74 -17.77 7.98 -7.61
N THR A 75 -17.09 7.07 -8.31
CA THR A 75 -16.77 5.73 -7.80
C THR A 75 -15.35 5.34 -8.19
N LEU A 76 -14.57 4.88 -7.21
CA LEU A 76 -13.32 4.15 -7.41
C LEU A 76 -13.62 2.65 -7.36
N LYS A 77 -13.38 1.94 -8.46
CA LYS A 77 -13.37 0.47 -8.48
C LYS A 77 -11.94 -0.03 -8.42
N ILE A 78 -11.62 -0.81 -7.39
CA ILE A 78 -10.23 -1.19 -7.07
C ILE A 78 -10.02 -2.69 -6.91
N ASN A 79 -8.92 -3.18 -7.50
CA ASN A 79 -8.29 -4.47 -7.24
C ASN A 79 -6.85 -4.20 -6.80
N SER A 80 -6.55 -4.32 -5.50
CA SER A 80 -5.20 -4.01 -5.03
C SER A 80 -4.76 -4.83 -3.83
N ARG A 81 -3.52 -5.32 -3.91
CA ARG A 81 -2.84 -5.97 -2.78
C ARG A 81 -2.32 -4.96 -1.74
N GLY A 82 -2.52 -3.66 -1.99
CA GLY A 82 -1.94 -2.59 -1.22
C GLY A 82 -0.53 -2.24 -1.68
N GLY A 83 0.29 -1.76 -0.76
CA GLY A 83 1.63 -1.23 -1.00
C GLY A 83 2.11 -0.39 0.17
N GLU A 84 3.02 0.54 -0.07
CA GLU A 84 3.55 1.46 0.93
C GLU A 84 2.43 2.25 1.63
N ILE A 85 2.58 2.51 2.94
CA ILE A 85 1.55 3.12 3.79
C ILE A 85 1.19 4.53 3.31
N GLY A 86 2.21 5.35 3.04
CA GLY A 86 2.05 6.71 2.52
C GLY A 86 1.26 6.76 1.22
N LEU A 87 1.54 5.86 0.26
CA LEU A 87 0.78 5.76 -0.99
C LEU A 87 -0.69 5.40 -0.77
N GLY A 88 -0.97 4.50 0.18
CA GLY A 88 -2.34 4.15 0.54
C GLY A 88 -3.10 5.32 1.16
N ILE A 89 -2.44 6.07 2.05
CA ILE A 89 -3.00 7.30 2.63
C ILE A 89 -3.25 8.35 1.54
N ASP A 90 -2.34 8.50 0.58
CA ASP A 90 -2.48 9.49 -0.50
C ASP A 90 -3.68 9.18 -1.40
N LEU A 91 -3.83 7.92 -1.82
CA LEU A 91 -5.03 7.50 -2.57
C LEU A 91 -6.30 7.59 -1.73
N GLY A 92 -6.24 7.21 -0.44
CA GLY A 92 -7.37 7.36 0.48
C GLY A 92 -7.80 8.83 0.65
N ASN A 93 -6.87 9.77 0.66
CA ASN A 93 -7.19 11.20 0.67
C ASN A 93 -7.92 11.63 -0.61
N LEU A 94 -7.45 11.18 -1.79
CA LEU A 94 -8.16 11.46 -3.06
C LEU A 94 -9.60 10.95 -3.01
N VAL A 95 -9.80 9.70 -2.54
CA VAL A 95 -11.14 9.11 -2.37
C VAL A 95 -12.01 9.97 -1.45
N TYR A 96 -11.50 10.34 -0.29
CA TYR A 96 -12.28 11.09 0.69
C TYR A 96 -12.57 12.52 0.22
N ASP A 97 -11.58 13.22 -0.34
CA ASP A 97 -11.70 14.63 -0.73
C ASP A 97 -12.63 14.80 -1.93
N HIS A 98 -12.64 13.85 -2.87
CA HIS A 98 -13.57 13.81 -3.99
C HIS A 98 -14.90 13.10 -3.66
N GLN A 99 -15.11 12.67 -2.41
CA GLN A 99 -16.33 12.00 -1.94
C GLN A 99 -16.70 10.74 -2.76
N LEU A 100 -15.70 10.02 -3.24
CA LEU A 100 -15.89 8.83 -4.07
C LEU A 100 -16.49 7.68 -3.26
N ASN A 101 -17.35 6.90 -3.90
CA ASN A 101 -17.62 5.53 -3.47
C ASN A 101 -16.40 4.65 -3.70
N VAL A 102 -16.26 3.57 -2.94
CA VAL A 102 -15.27 2.53 -3.22
C VAL A 102 -15.96 1.20 -3.47
N GLU A 103 -15.76 0.65 -4.66
CA GLU A 103 -16.15 -0.70 -5.06
C GLU A 103 -14.92 -1.60 -5.07
N VAL A 104 -14.92 -2.65 -4.23
CA VAL A 104 -13.90 -3.69 -4.30
C VAL A 104 -14.30 -4.69 -5.39
N GLY A 105 -13.48 -4.78 -6.43
CA GLY A 105 -13.71 -5.67 -7.56
C GLY A 105 -13.59 -7.14 -7.18
N GLN A 106 -12.37 -7.57 -6.88
CA GLN A 106 -12.01 -8.93 -6.50
C GLN A 106 -11.29 -8.98 -5.14
N TYR A 107 -10.40 -8.02 -4.88
CA TYR A 107 -9.66 -7.96 -3.63
C TYR A 107 -9.17 -6.57 -3.29
N CYS A 108 -9.07 -6.30 -2.00
CA CYS A 108 -8.45 -5.11 -1.46
C CYS A 108 -7.77 -5.48 -0.13
N PHE A 109 -6.45 -5.47 -0.11
CA PHE A 109 -5.63 -5.95 1.02
C PHE A 109 -4.65 -4.90 1.52
N SER A 110 -4.15 -5.08 2.75
CA SER A 110 -3.10 -4.23 3.33
C SER A 110 -3.51 -2.75 3.28
N SER A 111 -2.63 -1.88 2.79
CA SER A 111 -2.88 -0.46 2.55
C SER A 111 -4.15 -0.14 1.76
N CYS A 112 -4.61 -1.01 0.83
CA CYS A 112 -5.90 -0.80 0.18
C CYS A 112 -7.04 -0.90 1.21
N ALA A 113 -7.08 -1.98 2.00
CA ALA A 113 -8.10 -2.19 3.03
C ALA A 113 -7.98 -1.21 4.20
N ASN A 114 -6.77 -0.77 4.53
CA ASN A 114 -6.51 0.14 5.64
C ASN A 114 -6.90 1.59 5.31
N TYR A 115 -6.67 2.06 4.08
CA TYR A 115 -6.76 3.49 3.78
C TYR A 115 -7.73 3.82 2.65
N VAL A 116 -7.79 3.01 1.60
CA VAL A 116 -8.62 3.30 0.42
C VAL A 116 -10.07 2.91 0.68
N PHE A 117 -10.31 1.66 1.08
CA PHE A 117 -11.66 1.17 1.35
C PHE A 117 -12.42 1.99 2.43
N PRO A 118 -11.87 2.27 3.62
CA PRO A 118 -12.60 2.99 4.65
C PRO A 118 -12.89 4.46 4.29
N ALA A 119 -12.08 5.07 3.41
CA ALA A 119 -12.26 6.43 2.94
C ALA A 119 -13.49 6.63 2.03
N GLY A 120 -14.01 5.55 1.43
CA GLY A 120 -15.15 5.62 0.52
C GLY A 120 -16.42 6.15 1.19
N LYS A 121 -17.14 7.04 0.48
CA LYS A 121 -18.45 7.57 0.90
C LYS A 121 -19.48 6.44 1.07
N VAL A 122 -19.65 5.64 0.01
CA VAL A 122 -20.33 4.33 0.06
C VAL A 122 -19.32 3.25 -0.28
N LYS A 123 -19.43 2.11 0.39
CA LYS A 123 -18.48 0.99 0.29
C LYS A 123 -19.21 -0.22 -0.26
N TYR A 124 -18.82 -0.66 -1.46
CA TYR A 124 -19.40 -1.81 -2.15
C TYR A 124 -18.41 -2.98 -2.15
N LEU A 125 -18.95 -4.17 -1.90
CA LEU A 125 -18.23 -5.43 -2.02
C LEU A 125 -18.92 -6.26 -3.09
N ASN A 126 -18.22 -6.53 -4.19
CA ASN A 126 -18.73 -7.43 -5.20
C ASN A 126 -18.84 -8.86 -4.66
N LEU A 127 -19.68 -9.67 -5.29
CA LEU A 127 -19.84 -11.07 -4.94
C LEU A 127 -18.48 -11.78 -4.95
N ARG A 128 -18.11 -12.41 -3.82
CA ARG A 128 -16.82 -13.10 -3.59
C ARG A 128 -15.58 -12.20 -3.58
N SER A 129 -15.74 -10.88 -3.50
CA SER A 129 -14.62 -9.99 -3.22
C SER A 129 -14.02 -10.28 -1.84
N GLN A 130 -12.72 -10.02 -1.70
CA GLN A 130 -11.97 -10.28 -0.47
C GLN A 130 -11.42 -8.97 0.11
N LEU A 131 -11.55 -8.82 1.42
CA LEU A 131 -10.94 -7.73 2.20
C LEU A 131 -10.01 -8.33 3.26
N GLY A 132 -8.87 -7.70 3.46
CA GLY A 132 -7.83 -8.22 4.35
C GLY A 132 -7.04 -7.11 4.99
N TRP A 133 -7.20 -6.96 6.31
CA TRP A 133 -6.47 -6.00 7.13
C TRP A 133 -5.19 -6.62 7.66
N HIS A 134 -4.08 -5.97 7.34
CA HIS A 134 -2.78 -6.18 7.97
C HIS A 134 -1.91 -4.95 7.68
N GLY A 135 -0.74 -4.87 8.32
CA GLY A 135 0.16 -3.73 8.18
C GLY A 135 -0.31 -2.50 8.97
N GLY A 136 0.03 -1.33 8.45
CA GLY A 136 -0.21 -0.04 9.11
C GLY A 136 0.81 0.29 10.19
N SER A 137 0.79 1.54 10.63
CA SER A 137 1.86 2.07 11.49
C SER A 137 1.80 1.59 12.94
N LEU A 138 0.70 0.95 13.34
CA LEU A 138 0.52 0.35 14.66
C LEU A 138 0.92 -1.14 14.70
N GLN A 139 1.22 -1.76 13.56
CA GLN A 139 1.61 -3.17 13.54
C GLN A 139 2.92 -3.36 14.31
N LYS A 140 2.91 -4.33 15.23
CA LYS A 140 4.13 -4.72 15.95
C LYS A 140 5.06 -5.47 15.00
N MET A 141 6.30 -5.03 14.97
CA MET A 141 7.37 -5.63 14.19
C MET A 141 8.35 -6.34 15.11
N GLN A 142 8.96 -7.42 14.61
CA GLN A 142 10.07 -8.11 15.27
C GLN A 142 11.32 -7.83 14.45
N PHE A 143 12.38 -7.35 15.11
CA PHE A 143 13.64 -7.01 14.48
C PHE A 143 14.74 -7.98 14.91
N GLU A 144 15.64 -8.32 13.99
CA GLU A 144 16.78 -9.19 14.31
C GLU A 144 17.98 -8.40 14.86
N SER A 145 17.95 -7.06 14.79
CA SER A 145 19.00 -6.19 15.33
C SER A 145 18.47 -4.81 15.73
N ALA A 146 19.21 -4.11 16.59
CA ALA A 146 18.88 -2.76 17.05
C ALA A 146 18.98 -1.72 15.93
N GLU A 147 19.88 -1.92 14.96
CA GLU A 147 20.04 -1.03 13.81
C GLU A 147 18.80 -1.10 12.89
N MET A 148 18.25 -2.30 12.67
CA MET A 148 17.00 -2.47 11.91
C MET A 148 15.81 -1.85 12.62
N GLU A 149 15.74 -1.99 13.94
CA GLU A 149 14.72 -1.34 14.75
C GLU A 149 14.83 0.20 14.66
N GLN A 150 16.04 0.75 14.74
CA GLN A 150 16.28 2.19 14.60
C GLN A 150 15.84 2.70 13.22
N MET A 151 16.27 2.06 12.13
CA MET A 151 15.88 2.45 10.77
C MET A 151 14.36 2.39 10.58
N TYR A 152 13.71 1.36 11.11
CA TYR A 152 12.25 1.27 11.07
C TYR A 152 11.59 2.40 11.87
N ASN A 153 12.10 2.72 13.05
CA ASN A 153 11.54 3.79 13.89
C ASN A 153 11.67 5.17 13.22
N GLU A 154 12.77 5.43 12.52
CA GLU A 154 12.98 6.65 11.72
C GLU A 154 11.98 6.74 10.56
N TYR A 155 11.71 5.63 9.87
CA TYR A 155 10.69 5.58 8.80
C TYR A 155 9.26 5.69 9.35
N ILE A 156 8.91 4.90 10.37
CA ILE A 156 7.53 4.74 10.82
C ILE A 156 7.00 5.91 11.64
N GLY A 157 7.88 6.66 12.32
CA GLY A 157 7.48 7.78 13.17
C GLY A 157 6.67 8.85 12.41
N PRO A 158 7.21 9.45 11.33
CA PRO A 158 6.48 10.39 10.48
C PRO A 158 5.24 9.77 9.84
N ILE A 159 5.34 8.51 9.39
CA ILE A 159 4.23 7.78 8.78
C ILE A 159 3.08 7.58 9.76
N ARG A 160 3.37 7.28 11.03
CA ARG A 160 2.36 7.13 12.09
C ARG A 160 1.61 8.42 12.32
N ALA A 161 2.30 9.57 12.34
CA ALA A 161 1.65 10.87 12.45
C ALA A 161 0.74 11.16 11.25
N LYS A 162 1.20 10.87 10.03
CA LYS A 162 0.41 10.99 8.79
C LYS A 162 -0.83 10.08 8.83
N GLU A 163 -0.66 8.84 9.26
CA GLU A 163 -1.73 7.84 9.39
C GLU A 163 -2.77 8.26 10.44
N THR A 164 -2.34 8.74 11.61
CA THR A 164 -3.22 9.25 12.65
C THR A 164 -4.07 10.42 12.13
N ALA A 165 -3.46 11.40 11.47
CA ALA A 165 -4.17 12.55 10.91
C ALA A 165 -5.19 12.12 9.84
N PHE A 166 -4.81 11.16 8.99
CA PHE A 166 -5.72 10.59 8.00
C PHE A 166 -6.93 9.90 8.63
N PHE A 167 -6.73 9.02 9.62
CA PHE A 167 -7.82 8.32 10.29
C PHE A 167 -8.75 9.27 11.07
N GLN A 168 -8.20 10.32 11.68
CA GLN A 168 -8.99 11.40 12.27
C GLN A 168 -9.85 12.12 11.22
N LYS A 169 -9.27 12.46 10.06
CA LYS A 169 -9.98 13.11 8.95
C LYS A 169 -11.17 12.27 8.46
N ILE A 170 -10.97 10.98 8.25
CA ILE A 170 -12.02 10.08 7.74
C ILE A 170 -12.93 9.50 8.84
N LYS A 171 -12.70 9.86 10.11
CA LYS A 171 -13.45 9.42 11.29
C LYS A 171 -13.48 7.90 11.49
N VAL A 172 -12.36 7.25 11.20
CA VAL A 172 -12.17 5.80 11.43
C VAL A 172 -11.11 5.61 12.51
N GLN A 173 -11.28 4.62 13.38
CA GLN A 173 -10.27 4.34 14.40
C GLN A 173 -9.03 3.71 13.76
N GLN A 174 -7.86 4.30 13.99
CA GLN A 174 -6.57 3.81 13.47
C GLN A 174 -6.25 2.37 13.92
N SER A 175 -6.76 1.95 15.08
CA SER A 175 -6.64 0.59 15.60
C SER A 175 -7.27 -0.48 14.69
N SER A 176 -8.12 -0.09 13.74
CA SER A 176 -8.69 -1.01 12.74
C SER A 176 -7.61 -1.76 11.95
N THR A 177 -6.45 -1.15 11.71
CA THR A 177 -5.30 -1.76 10.99
C THR A 177 -4.74 -3.01 11.67
N ILE A 178 -4.92 -3.12 12.99
CA ILE A 178 -4.38 -4.20 13.83
C ILE A 178 -5.48 -4.98 14.56
N ALA A 179 -6.76 -4.73 14.25
CA ALA A 179 -7.88 -5.32 14.99
C ALA A 179 -7.81 -6.86 15.04
N GLY A 180 -7.48 -7.51 13.91
CA GLY A 180 -7.31 -8.97 13.83
C GLY A 180 -6.05 -9.52 14.50
N GLN A 181 -5.19 -8.65 15.04
CA GLN A 181 -3.95 -9.02 15.75
C GLN A 181 -4.09 -8.88 17.27
N THR A 182 -5.29 -8.55 17.78
CA THR A 182 -5.53 -8.48 19.22
C THR A 182 -5.68 -9.89 19.81
N PRO A 183 -5.40 -10.08 21.12
CA PRO A 183 -5.52 -11.39 21.77
C PRO A 183 -6.89 -12.07 21.60
N GLU A 184 -7.96 -11.30 21.43
CA GLU A 184 -9.32 -11.81 21.19
C GLU A 184 -9.42 -12.72 19.96
N TYR A 185 -8.60 -12.45 18.94
CA TYR A 185 -8.62 -13.19 17.67
C TYR A 185 -7.56 -14.31 17.59
N GLU A 186 -6.71 -14.49 18.60
CA GLU A 186 -5.68 -15.55 18.63
C GLU A 186 -6.28 -16.95 18.45
N LYS A 187 -7.49 -17.18 18.99
CA LYS A 187 -8.21 -18.46 18.86
C LYS A 187 -8.49 -18.89 17.41
N TYR A 188 -8.53 -17.95 16.47
CA TYR A 188 -8.75 -18.24 15.05
C TYR A 188 -7.45 -18.51 14.29
N GLN A 189 -6.30 -18.17 14.85
CA GLN A 189 -4.99 -18.44 14.22
C GLN A 189 -4.61 -19.93 14.29
N ALA A 190 -5.09 -20.65 15.31
CA ALA A 190 -4.81 -22.08 15.50
C ALA A 190 -5.63 -23.03 14.60
N LEU A 191 -6.60 -22.51 13.84
CA LEU A 191 -7.49 -23.32 12.98
C LEU A 191 -6.97 -23.46 11.53
N TYR A 192 -5.81 -22.90 11.21
CA TYR A 192 -5.23 -22.86 9.86
C TYR A 192 -3.79 -23.40 9.79
N ILE A 193 -3.37 -24.23 10.76
CA ILE A 193 -2.11 -24.98 10.73
C ILE A 193 -2.41 -26.47 10.57
#